data_AF-A0A9E3FAQ1-F1
#
_entry.id   AF-A0A9E3FAQ1-F1
#
_cell.length_a   1.000
_cell.length_b   1.000
_cell.length_c   1.000
_cell.angle_alpha   90.00
_cell.angle_beta   90.00
_cell.angle_gamma   90.00
#
_symmetry.space_group_name_H-M   'P 1'
#
loop_
_entity.id
_entity.type
_entity.pdbx_description
1 polymer ?
#
loop_
_entity_poly.entity_id
_entity_poly.type
_entity_poly.pdbx_seq_one_letter_code
_entity_poly.pdbx_strand_id
1 'polypeptide(L)'
;MSRTCDYCQGVMGEGAAKCPNCGAAVGPREAPDIRFCPHCRRRLLALGSPACNYCGRALPEEYVRARDALWQKVSNATPEELKELERENNDEALKRALKALLDLDRKK
;
A
#
# COMPACT_ATOMS: atom_id res chain seq x y z
N MET A 1 24.42 -16.16 3.41
CA MET A 1 24.50 -14.67 3.51
C MET A 1 23.24 -14.12 4.19
N SER A 2 23.37 -13.39 5.30
CA SER A 2 22.21 -12.73 5.92
C SER A 2 21.72 -11.58 5.05
N ARG A 3 20.40 -11.46 4.86
CA ARG A 3 19.78 -10.35 4.14
C ARG A 3 19.00 -9.48 5.10
N THR A 4 19.04 -8.16 4.93
CA THR A 4 18.27 -7.23 5.75
C THR A 4 16.88 -7.03 5.15
N CYS A 5 15.87 -6.88 6.01
CA CYS A 5 14.52 -6.58 5.56
C CYS A 5 14.43 -5.17 4.96
N ASP A 6 13.98 -5.05 3.71
CA ASP A 6 13.69 -3.75 3.08
C ASP A 6 12.70 -2.89 3.88
N TYR A 7 11.90 -3.52 4.76
CA TYR A 7 10.90 -2.85 5.58
C TYR A 7 11.53 -2.36 6.88
N CYS A 8 11.84 -3.25 7.83
CA CYS A 8 12.26 -2.88 9.17
C CYS A 8 13.78 -2.90 9.38
N GLN A 9 14.56 -3.19 8.33
CA GLN A 9 16.01 -3.38 8.37
C GLN A 9 16.47 -4.52 9.30
N GLY A 10 15.54 -5.28 9.87
CA GLY A 10 15.84 -6.46 10.69
C GLY A 10 16.55 -7.54 9.88
N VAL A 11 17.47 -8.24 10.52
CA VAL A 11 18.21 -9.35 9.92
C VAL A 11 17.26 -10.51 9.62
N MET A 12 17.35 -11.04 8.40
CA MET A 12 16.54 -12.18 7.95
C MET A 12 17.44 -13.33 7.53
N GLY A 13 17.00 -14.55 7.84
CA GLY A 13 17.61 -15.78 7.32
C GLY A 13 17.42 -15.90 5.81
N GLU A 14 18.29 -16.70 5.19
CA GLU A 14 18.18 -17.09 3.78
C GLU A 14 16.86 -17.84 3.55
N GLY A 15 16.16 -17.52 2.45
CA GLY A 15 14.89 -18.18 2.09
C GLY A 15 13.63 -17.74 2.84
N ALA A 16 13.71 -16.84 3.84
CA ALA A 16 12.53 -16.40 4.60
C ALA A 16 11.46 -15.68 3.74
N ALA A 17 10.30 -16.30 3.46
CA ALA A 17 9.24 -15.66 2.67
C ALA A 17 8.60 -14.42 3.35
N LYS A 18 8.80 -14.26 4.68
CA LYS A 18 8.35 -13.11 5.47
C LYS A 18 9.44 -12.71 6.47
N CYS A 19 9.53 -11.42 6.76
CA CYS A 19 10.40 -10.91 7.80
C CYS A 19 9.90 -11.37 9.18
N PRO A 20 10.75 -12.01 10.01
CA PRO A 20 10.33 -12.43 11.35
C PRO A 20 10.10 -11.25 12.30
N ASN A 21 10.74 -10.11 12.05
CA ASN A 21 10.63 -8.93 12.90
C ASN A 21 9.36 -8.11 12.63
N CYS A 22 8.97 -7.95 11.36
CA CYS A 22 7.82 -7.10 11.00
C CYS A 22 6.74 -7.79 10.15
N GLY A 23 6.86 -9.09 9.88
CA GLY A 23 5.91 -9.87 9.09
C GLY A 23 5.86 -9.56 7.60
N ALA A 24 6.66 -8.61 7.10
CA ALA A 24 6.62 -8.17 5.70
C ALA A 24 7.07 -9.28 4.74
N ALA A 25 6.32 -9.51 3.66
CA ALA A 25 6.71 -10.48 2.63
C ALA A 25 8.07 -10.12 2.01
N VAL A 26 8.87 -11.14 1.68
CA VAL A 26 10.20 -10.98 1.09
C VAL A 26 10.22 -11.65 -0.27
N GLY A 27 10.54 -10.88 -1.31
CA GLY A 27 10.54 -11.35 -2.69
C GLY A 27 10.58 -10.18 -3.66
N PRO A 28 10.86 -10.44 -4.96
CA PRO A 28 10.71 -9.44 -6.00
C PRO A 28 9.27 -8.92 -6.00
N ARG A 29 9.13 -7.62 -5.83
CA ARG A 29 7.85 -6.94 -6.05
C ARG A 29 7.94 -6.33 -7.42
N GLU A 30 7.03 -6.70 -8.30
CA GLU A 30 6.86 -6.00 -9.57
C GLU A 30 6.49 -4.55 -9.23
N ALA A 31 7.37 -3.61 -9.57
CA ALA A 31 7.04 -2.19 -9.60
C ALA A 31 6.72 -1.85 -11.07
N PRO A 32 5.63 -1.10 -11.33
CA PRO A 32 5.35 0.18 -10.67
C PRO A 32 3.94 0.25 -10.09
N ASP A 33 3.74 -0.36 -8.93
CA ASP A 33 2.50 -0.18 -8.19
C ASP A 33 2.56 1.11 -7.35
N ILE A 34 1.73 2.09 -7.72
CA ILE A 34 1.59 3.40 -7.04
C ILE A 34 1.20 3.28 -5.56
N ARG A 35 0.72 2.10 -5.14
CA ARG A 35 0.39 1.80 -3.74
C ARG A 35 1.64 1.56 -2.89
N PHE A 36 2.84 1.47 -3.46
CA PHE A 36 4.09 1.29 -2.74
C PHE A 36 5.00 2.51 -2.87
N CYS A 37 5.70 2.88 -1.80
CA CYS A 37 6.70 3.93 -1.86
C CYS A 37 7.86 3.50 -2.77
N PRO A 38 8.27 4.30 -3.78
CA PRO A 38 9.39 3.93 -4.64
C PRO A 38 10.73 3.90 -3.88
N HIS A 39 10.82 4.60 -2.75
CA HIS A 39 12.05 4.72 -1.97
C HIS A 39 12.24 3.55 -1.00
N CYS A 40 11.26 3.29 -0.14
CA CYS A 40 11.35 2.25 0.89
C CYS A 40 10.56 0.98 0.56
N ARG A 41 9.91 0.94 -0.62
CA ARG A 41 9.10 -0.17 -1.11
C ARG A 41 7.98 -0.60 -0.18
N ARG A 42 7.66 0.19 0.85
CA ARG A 42 6.55 -0.07 1.78
C ARG A 42 5.23 0.35 1.16
N ARG A 43 4.19 -0.45 1.39
CA ARG A 43 2.82 -0.10 0.97
C ARG A 43 2.36 1.15 1.69
N LEU A 44 1.89 2.15 0.95
CA LEU A 44 1.41 3.41 1.48
C LEU A 44 0.03 3.20 2.11
N LEU A 45 -0.18 3.71 3.32
CA LEU A 45 -1.46 3.57 4.03
C LEU A 45 -2.49 4.64 3.66
N ALA A 46 -2.04 5.83 3.28
CA ALA A 46 -2.92 6.99 3.07
C ALA A 46 -2.88 7.41 1.60
N LEU A 47 -3.86 6.99 0.80
CA LEU A 47 -3.89 7.17 -0.66
C LEU A 47 -3.72 8.65 -1.11
N GLY A 48 -4.07 9.65 -0.29
CA GLY A 48 -3.90 11.08 -0.60
C GLY A 48 -2.64 11.78 -0.08
N SER A 49 -1.74 11.09 0.67
CA SER A 49 -0.57 11.77 1.25
C SER A 49 0.53 12.02 0.21
N PRO A 50 1.11 13.23 0.05
CA PRO A 50 2.20 13.49 -0.90
C PRO A 50 3.54 12.88 -0.46
N ALA A 51 3.62 12.35 0.76
CA ALA A 51 4.82 11.74 1.32
C ALA A 51 4.55 10.33 1.86
N CYS A 52 5.60 9.52 1.95
CA CYS A 52 5.50 8.20 2.54
C CYS A 52 5.31 8.28 4.06
N ASN A 53 4.22 7.69 4.57
CA ASN A 53 3.93 7.63 6.02
C ASN A 53 4.96 6.85 6.85
N TYR A 54 5.92 6.19 6.21
CA TYR A 54 6.93 5.38 6.90
C TYR A 54 8.34 6.00 6.84
N CYS A 55 8.77 6.45 5.67
CA CYS A 55 10.11 7.00 5.51
C CYS A 55 10.13 8.53 5.42
N GLY A 56 8.98 9.18 5.40
CA GLY A 56 8.83 10.64 5.34
C GLY A 56 9.22 11.27 4.00
N ARG A 57 9.77 10.50 3.05
CA ARG A 57 10.19 11.02 1.74
C ARG A 57 8.98 11.39 0.88
N ALA A 58 9.10 12.51 0.19
CA ALA A 58 8.16 12.93 -0.84
C ALA A 58 8.04 11.87 -1.94
N LEU A 59 6.82 11.66 -2.40
CA LEU A 59 6.53 10.77 -3.52
C LEU A 59 6.70 11.54 -4.84
N PRO A 60 7.10 10.86 -5.93
CA PRO A 60 7.12 11.47 -7.25
C PRO A 60 5.75 12.03 -7.65
N GLU A 61 5.73 13.09 -8.45
CA GLU A 61 4.49 13.77 -8.87
C GLU A 61 3.54 12.80 -9.57
N GLU A 62 4.06 11.92 -10.43
CA GLU A 62 3.27 10.89 -11.11
C GLU A 62 2.63 9.89 -10.13
N TYR A 63 3.30 9.59 -9.01
CA TYR A 63 2.74 8.77 -7.94
C TYR A 63 1.63 9.52 -7.21
N VAL A 64 1.83 10.81 -6.92
CA VAL A 64 0.82 11.62 -6.23
C VAL A 64 -0.44 11.73 -7.08
N ARG A 65 -0.31 12.10 -8.37
CA ARG A 65 -1.44 12.24 -9.30
C ARG A 65 -2.20 10.93 -9.49
N ALA A 66 -1.50 9.81 -9.67
CA ALA A 66 -2.14 8.52 -9.86
C ALA A 66 -2.89 8.06 -8.60
N ARG A 67 -2.35 8.35 -7.41
CA ARG A 67 -2.98 7.98 -6.15
C ARG A 67 -4.15 8.89 -5.79
N ASP A 68 -4.08 10.17 -6.14
CA ASP A 68 -5.21 11.09 -6.00
C ASP A 68 -6.37 10.67 -6.92
N ALA A 69 -6.07 10.31 -8.18
CA ALA A 69 -7.08 9.76 -9.09
C ALA A 69 -7.71 8.46 -8.53
N LEU A 70 -6.90 7.59 -7.92
CA LEU A 70 -7.42 6.39 -7.26
C LEU A 70 -8.29 6.75 -6.04
N TRP A 71 -7.85 7.69 -5.21
CA TRP A 71 -8.63 8.19 -4.07
C TRP A 71 -10.00 8.73 -4.51
N GLN A 72 -10.06 9.55 -5.56
CA GLN A 72 -11.31 10.09 -6.08
C GLN A 72 -12.25 9.01 -6.62
N LYS A 73 -11.72 7.98 -7.30
CA LYS A 73 -12.54 6.83 -7.74
C LYS A 73 -13.14 6.11 -6.55
N VAL A 74 -12.35 5.93 -5.50
CA VAL A 74 -12.72 5.21 -4.28
C VAL A 74 -13.74 5.98 -3.45
N SER A 75 -13.53 7.29 -3.27
CA SER A 75 -14.39 8.13 -2.43
C SER A 75 -15.78 8.34 -3.03
N ASN A 76 -15.88 8.30 -4.37
CA ASN A 76 -17.13 8.50 -5.09
C ASN A 76 -17.82 7.20 -5.51
N ALA A 77 -17.22 6.04 -5.24
CA ALA A 77 -17.80 4.74 -5.61
C ALA A 77 -18.95 4.35 -4.67
N THR A 78 -20.00 3.77 -5.26
CA THR A 78 -21.08 3.13 -4.51
C THR A 78 -20.60 1.84 -3.84
N PRO A 79 -21.28 1.36 -2.78
CA PRO A 79 -20.94 0.10 -2.12
C PRO A 79 -20.89 -1.11 -3.09
N GLU A 80 -21.72 -1.09 -4.12
CA GLU A 80 -21.77 -2.11 -5.18
C GLU A 80 -20.55 -2.03 -6.09
N GLU A 81 -20.21 -0.83 -6.57
CA GLU A 81 -19.00 -0.60 -7.40
C GLU A 81 -17.71 -0.91 -6.63
N LEU A 82 -17.68 -0.63 -5.32
CA LEU A 82 -16.60 -1.04 -4.44
C LEU A 82 -16.45 -2.56 -4.43
N LYS A 83 -17.54 -3.32 -4.23
CA LYS A 83 -17.50 -4.79 -4.26
C LYS A 83 -17.05 -5.35 -5.61
N GLU A 84 -17.39 -4.70 -6.72
CA GLU A 84 -16.92 -5.09 -8.05
C GLU A 84 -15.42 -4.83 -8.20
N LEU A 85 -14.94 -3.65 -7.81
CA LEU A 85 -13.51 -3.33 -7.76
C LEU A 85 -12.73 -4.31 -6.87
N GLU A 86 -13.31 -4.74 -5.75
CA GLU A 86 -12.76 -5.77 -4.87
C GLU A 86 -12.70 -7.16 -5.55
N ARG A 87 -13.61 -7.48 -6.48
CA ARG A 87 -13.59 -8.77 -7.19
C ARG A 87 -12.62 -8.76 -8.36
N GLU A 88 -12.47 -7.63 -9.03
CA GLU A 88 -11.58 -7.47 -10.19
C GLU A 88 -10.11 -7.33 -9.78
N ASN A 89 -9.83 -6.55 -8.73
CA ASN A 89 -8.52 -6.52 -8.10
C ASN A 89 -8.48 -7.60 -7.02
N ASN A 90 -7.81 -8.73 -7.28
CA ASN A 90 -7.45 -9.76 -6.28
C ASN A 90 -6.55 -9.24 -5.13
N ASP A 91 -6.55 -7.93 -4.83
CA ASP A 91 -5.78 -7.26 -3.79
C ASP A 91 -6.67 -7.00 -2.55
N GLU A 92 -6.72 -7.99 -1.66
CA GLU A 92 -7.34 -7.93 -0.33
C GLU A 92 -6.93 -6.71 0.51
N ALA A 93 -5.76 -6.12 0.24
CA ALA A 93 -5.28 -4.97 0.98
C ALA A 93 -5.81 -3.65 0.39
N LEU A 94 -6.21 -3.59 -0.89
CA LEU A 94 -6.96 -2.46 -1.44
C LEU A 94 -8.36 -2.43 -0.81
N LYS A 95 -9.01 -3.60 -0.69
CA LYS A 95 -10.28 -3.76 0.03
C LYS A 95 -10.23 -3.25 1.46
N ARG A 96 -9.15 -3.56 2.18
CA ARG A 96 -8.97 -3.09 3.57
C ARG A 96 -8.78 -1.58 3.65
N ALA A 97 -8.05 -0.98 2.71
CA ALA A 97 -7.86 0.47 2.66
C ALA A 97 -9.17 1.19 2.28
N LEU A 98 -9.89 0.66 1.29
CA LEU A 98 -11.25 1.07 0.89
C LEU A 98 -12.21 1.04 2.07
N LYS A 99 -12.29 -0.10 2.75
CA LYS A 99 -13.15 -0.31 3.91
C LYS A 99 -12.81 0.61 5.08
N ALA A 100 -11.53 0.80 5.37
CA ALA A 100 -11.10 1.70 6.44
C ALA A 100 -11.49 3.17 6.16
N LEU A 101 -11.48 3.59 4.89
CA LEU A 101 -11.90 4.93 4.48
C LEU A 101 -13.42 5.10 4.60
N LEU A 102 -14.21 4.12 4.17
CA LEU A 102 -15.67 4.10 4.34
C LEU A 102 -16.09 4.08 5.82
N ASP A 103 -15.37 3.33 6.66
CA ASP A 103 -15.64 3.24 8.10
C ASP A 103 -15.29 4.55 8.85
N LEU A 104 -14.41 5.39 8.29
CA LEU A 104 -14.11 6.72 8.83
C LEU A 104 -15.19 7.74 8.46
N ASP A 105 -15.74 7.68 7.24
CA ASP A 105 -16.82 8.58 6.81
C ASP A 105 -18.15 8.28 7.52
N ARG A 106 -18.45 7.00 7.83
CA ARG A 106 -19.64 6.61 8.62
C ARG A 106 -19.61 7.05 10.09
N LYS A 107 -18.49 7.60 10.57
CA LYS A 107 -18.32 8.08 11.96
C LYS A 107 -18.48 9.60 12.11
N LYS A 108 -18.76 10.33 11.03
CA LYS A 108 -19.24 11.73 11.05
C LYS A 108 -20.75 11.78 10.92
#